data_AF-A0A8T4TKT9-F1
#
_entry.id   AF-A0A8T4TKT9-F1
#
_cell.length_a   1.000
_cell.length_b   1.000
_cell.length_c   1.000
_cell.angle_alpha   90.00
_cell.angle_beta   90.00
_cell.angle_gamma   90.00
#
_symmetry.space_group_name_H-M   'P 1'
#
loop_
_entity.id
_entity.type
_entity.pdbx_description
1 polymer ?
#
loop_
_entity_poly.entity_id
_entity_poly.type
_entity_poly.pdbx_seq_one_letter_code
_entity_poly.pdbx_strand_id
1 'polypeptide(L)'
;MKKNLFGKIFLFLLIAIISGHTSNATDYAAGTFSFSGSFDSWAKCSETGYGSNTAGNYMYRSITPASGGGMYDVYVYADMDNNLCTSCDFYVDGVDVWPTVSLYAASSTCEARLLGSIPLSSSAHEFRFDRSTDAGGWVELVHLTVNYASGETCGAGQYAYGGSCTNVGANYYSPASDNDRTACPSNSDTNGATTSDAVDDCLGNAGYYNCQTGTCSAAGDDYWSADNSNSRTQCAANSGTNGATTSSAATDCNCDAGYYDSDGGTQDCTAVGDGYYSATNSDSRTQCPTNSDTAGATTSDAVTDCVGNAGYYNCEDGTCDAAGDDYWSADNSNSRTQCNSNSRTQCTANSGTGGATTSSAATDCNCDLDYYDSDGGSQDCTAVGTGYYSATNSDSRTACTNSAANSDYTGSGGGSNNCPWGCIADLDESTNCTVCNNTAAIFTNNILQYSALGINSACTLFLDNSTLEIGTFSISGTGDRVFIGSKSKITIL
;
A
#
# COMPACT_ATOMS: atom_id res chain seq x y z
N MET A 1 -31.37 67.06 -44.68
CA MET A 1 -32.72 67.40 -44.16
C MET A 1 -32.53 67.67 -42.67
N LYS A 2 -32.58 68.92 -42.18
CA LYS A 2 -33.79 69.61 -41.65
C LYS A 2 -34.55 68.67 -40.69
N LYS A 3 -34.78 68.96 -39.40
CA LYS A 3 -35.02 70.23 -38.70
C LYS A 3 -35.00 70.01 -37.17
N ASN A 4 -34.47 71.01 -36.45
CA ASN A 4 -34.99 71.69 -35.25
C ASN A 4 -35.74 70.91 -34.16
N LEU A 5 -35.37 71.11 -32.88
CA LEU A 5 -36.14 72.01 -32.00
C LEU A 5 -35.33 72.48 -30.77
N PHE A 6 -35.41 73.79 -30.52
CA PHE A 6 -34.84 74.53 -29.39
C PHE A 6 -35.62 74.28 -28.09
N GLY A 7 -34.93 74.21 -26.95
CA GLY A 7 -35.50 74.33 -25.61
C GLY A 7 -34.51 75.03 -24.66
N LYS A 8 -34.79 76.28 -24.31
CA LYS A 8 -34.01 77.11 -23.38
C LYS A 8 -34.22 76.62 -21.94
N ILE A 9 -33.15 76.39 -21.18
CA ILE A 9 -33.18 76.28 -19.72
C ILE A 9 -32.31 77.41 -19.14
N PHE A 10 -32.92 78.21 -18.26
CA PHE A 10 -32.27 79.22 -17.42
C PHE A 10 -31.36 78.51 -16.40
N LEU A 11 -30.06 78.78 -16.45
CA LEU A 11 -29.09 78.32 -15.45
C LEU A 11 -28.82 79.47 -14.46
N PHE A 12 -29.28 79.32 -13.22
CA PHE A 12 -28.80 80.12 -12.10
C PHE A 12 -27.46 79.54 -11.65
N LEU A 13 -26.39 80.31 -11.84
CA LEU A 13 -25.04 80.01 -11.39
C LEU A 13 -24.94 80.35 -9.89
N LEU A 14 -25.00 79.35 -9.01
CA LEU A 14 -24.54 79.47 -7.63
C LEU A 14 -23.10 78.96 -7.57
N ILE A 15 -22.16 79.87 -7.39
CA ILE A 15 -20.74 79.57 -7.19
C ILE A 15 -20.59 79.04 -5.77
N ALA A 16 -20.43 77.73 -5.61
CA ALA A 16 -19.85 77.13 -4.41
C ALA A 16 -18.37 76.89 -4.70
N ILE A 17 -17.49 77.66 -4.06
CA ILE A 17 -16.05 77.41 -4.05
C ILE A 17 -15.83 76.19 -3.16
N ILE A 18 -15.75 75.00 -3.77
CA ILE A 18 -15.17 73.81 -3.13
C ILE A 18 -13.70 73.81 -3.53
N SER A 19 -12.84 74.32 -2.66
CA SER A 19 -11.40 74.10 -2.75
C SER A 19 -11.13 72.62 -2.53
N GLY A 20 -10.79 71.91 -3.60
CA GLY A 20 -10.34 70.53 -3.54
C GLY A 20 -9.00 70.43 -2.83
N HIS A 21 -8.96 69.62 -1.78
CA HIS A 21 -7.74 68.98 -1.31
C HIS A 21 -7.88 67.48 -1.57
N THR A 22 -7.16 66.98 -2.56
CA THR A 22 -6.85 65.56 -2.70
C THR A 22 -5.59 65.29 -1.87
N SER A 23 -5.73 64.65 -0.72
CA SER A 23 -4.63 64.06 0.02
C SER A 23 -4.71 62.54 -0.07
N ASN A 24 -3.60 61.93 -0.50
CA ASN A 24 -3.39 60.48 -0.50
C ASN A 24 -3.61 59.91 0.90
N ALA A 25 -4.26 58.75 0.95
CA ALA A 25 -4.49 57.99 2.16
C ALA A 25 -3.19 57.33 2.63
N THR A 26 -2.73 57.73 3.80
CA THR A 26 -1.96 56.94 4.78
C THR A 26 -1.83 57.85 6.01
N ASP A 27 -2.18 57.32 7.18
CA ASP A 27 -2.34 57.98 8.49
C ASP A 27 -3.68 58.69 8.76
N TYR A 28 -4.63 57.93 9.31
CA TYR A 28 -5.78 58.49 10.02
C TYR A 28 -5.42 58.68 11.49
N ALA A 29 -5.06 59.90 11.87
CA ALA A 29 -4.89 60.26 13.28
C ALA A 29 -6.26 60.49 13.95
N ALA A 30 -6.35 60.19 15.25
CA ALA A 30 -7.46 60.59 16.10
C ALA A 30 -7.79 62.08 15.88
N GLY A 31 -9.04 62.37 15.55
CA GLY A 31 -9.49 63.71 15.22
C GLY A 31 -10.56 64.18 16.20
N THR A 32 -10.33 65.33 16.83
CA THR A 32 -11.38 66.07 17.52
C THR A 32 -12.10 66.95 16.50
N PHE A 33 -13.37 66.66 16.21
CA PHE A 33 -14.22 67.62 15.50
C PHE A 33 -14.85 68.56 16.53
N SER A 34 -14.30 69.78 16.64
CA SER A 34 -14.92 70.87 17.40
C SER A 34 -15.69 71.78 16.46
N PHE A 35 -16.94 72.08 16.80
CA PHE A 35 -17.70 73.16 16.17
C PHE A 35 -17.86 74.29 17.19
N SER A 36 -17.44 75.50 16.80
CA SER A 36 -17.78 76.73 17.51
C SER A 36 -18.41 77.70 16.52
N GLY A 37 -19.65 78.10 16.77
CA GLY A 37 -20.32 79.15 16.01
C GLY A 37 -21.51 79.68 16.80
N SER A 38 -21.60 81.00 16.98
CA SER A 38 -22.82 81.62 17.50
C SER A 38 -23.86 81.66 16.39
N PHE A 39 -25.02 81.05 16.62
CA PHE A 39 -26.13 81.09 15.67
C PHE A 39 -26.99 82.32 15.94
N ASP A 40 -26.69 83.44 15.29
CA ASP A 40 -27.61 84.57 15.22
C ASP A 40 -28.75 84.23 14.25
N SER A 41 -29.77 83.54 14.74
CA SER A 41 -31.08 83.50 14.06
C SER A 41 -32.19 83.72 15.07
N TRP A 42 -32.67 84.97 15.13
CA TRP A 42 -33.84 85.33 15.91
C TRP A 42 -35.11 84.81 15.22
N ALA A 43 -35.55 83.61 15.59
CA ALA A 43 -36.89 83.15 15.26
C ALA A 43 -37.84 83.52 16.42
N LYS A 44 -38.69 84.53 16.23
CA LYS A 44 -39.82 84.80 17.13
C LYS A 44 -40.93 83.77 16.86
N CYS A 45 -41.25 82.93 17.85
CA CYS A 45 -42.53 82.23 17.90
C CYS A 45 -43.59 83.16 18.50
N SER A 46 -44.63 83.50 17.73
CA SER A 46 -45.85 84.11 18.29
C SER A 46 -46.85 83.00 18.61
N GLU A 47 -47.25 82.89 19.87
CA GLU A 47 -48.39 82.06 20.26
C GLU A 47 -49.70 82.71 19.81
N THR A 48 -50.50 82.00 19.01
CA THR A 48 -51.96 81.97 19.16
C THR A 48 -52.53 80.88 18.26
N GLY A 49 -53.24 79.92 18.85
CA GLY A 49 -54.16 79.04 18.12
C GLY A 49 -54.07 77.57 18.49
N TYR A 50 -55.01 77.12 19.34
CA TYR A 50 -55.36 75.72 19.53
C TYR A 50 -55.63 75.02 18.19
N GLY A 51 -54.92 73.93 17.92
CA GLY A 51 -55.16 73.07 16.75
C GLY A 51 -54.06 72.03 16.57
N SER A 52 -54.44 70.76 16.59
CA SER A 52 -53.59 69.57 16.47
C SER A 52 -52.70 69.55 15.21
N ASN A 53 -51.37 69.64 15.39
CA ASN A 53 -50.35 68.70 14.93
C ASN A 53 -48.98 69.29 15.28
N THR A 54 -48.24 68.61 16.14
CA THR A 54 -46.98 69.06 16.73
C THR A 54 -45.86 69.06 15.68
N ALA A 55 -45.69 70.18 14.97
CA ALA A 55 -44.42 70.49 14.33
C ALA A 55 -43.49 71.09 15.40
N GLY A 56 -42.74 70.22 16.08
CA GLY A 56 -41.60 70.65 16.89
C GLY A 56 -40.55 71.28 15.97
N ASN A 57 -39.94 72.39 16.41
CA ASN A 57 -38.77 72.93 15.75
C ASN A 57 -37.56 72.10 16.18
N TYR A 58 -37.00 71.33 15.25
CA TYR A 58 -35.79 70.53 15.48
C TYR A 58 -34.60 71.23 14.81
N MET A 59 -33.44 71.20 15.46
CA MET A 59 -32.16 71.49 14.79
C MET A 59 -31.61 70.18 14.24
N TYR A 60 -31.49 70.08 12.92
CA TYR A 60 -31.00 68.87 12.26
C TYR A 60 -29.57 69.05 11.77
N ARG A 61 -28.71 68.07 12.06
CA ARG A 61 -27.46 67.88 11.32
C ARG A 61 -27.05 66.41 11.29
N SER A 62 -26.93 65.86 10.09
CA SER A 62 -26.44 64.51 9.85
C SER A 62 -24.91 64.50 9.85
N ILE A 63 -24.30 63.56 10.58
CA ILE A 63 -22.87 63.27 10.52
C ILE A 63 -22.72 61.90 9.85
N THR A 64 -22.12 61.86 8.67
CA THR A 64 -21.80 60.62 7.95
C THR A 64 -20.33 60.27 8.22
N PRO A 65 -20.01 59.27 9.07
CA PRO A 65 -18.65 58.76 9.16
C PRO A 65 -18.22 58.11 7.83
N ALA A 66 -16.95 58.27 7.47
CA ALA A 66 -16.34 57.49 6.41
C ALA A 66 -16.17 56.05 6.90
N SER A 67 -17.13 55.18 6.53
CA SER A 67 -17.13 53.71 6.63
C SER A 67 -16.22 53.05 7.69
N GLY A 68 -16.83 52.53 8.76
CA GLY A 68 -16.17 51.63 9.72
C GLY A 68 -16.80 51.77 11.10
N GLY A 69 -17.46 50.71 11.60
CA GLY A 69 -18.08 50.71 12.92
C GLY A 69 -17.03 50.82 14.03
N GLY A 70 -17.22 51.78 14.93
CA GLY A 70 -16.40 51.97 16.13
C GLY A 70 -17.26 52.06 17.40
N MET A 71 -16.63 52.13 18.57
CA MET A 71 -17.28 52.56 19.81
C MET A 71 -17.03 54.05 20.02
N TYR A 72 -18.04 54.78 20.48
CA TYR A 72 -18.02 56.24 20.57
C TYR A 72 -18.24 56.69 22.01
N ASP A 73 -17.40 57.62 22.47
CA ASP A 73 -17.61 58.36 23.72
C ASP A 73 -18.08 59.78 23.37
N VAL A 74 -19.29 60.13 23.78
CA VAL A 74 -19.91 61.43 23.46
C VAL A 74 -19.87 62.34 24.68
N TYR A 75 -19.21 63.50 24.54
CA TYR A 75 -19.14 64.52 25.59
C TYR A 75 -19.97 65.74 25.18
N VAL A 76 -20.97 66.10 25.99
CA VAL A 76 -21.84 67.26 25.73
C VAL A 76 -21.58 68.34 26.77
N TYR A 77 -21.13 69.51 26.32
CA TYR A 77 -20.98 70.69 27.19
C TYR A 77 -22.11 71.67 26.90
N ALA A 78 -23.02 71.85 27.86
CA ALA A 78 -24.03 72.89 27.81
C ALA A 78 -23.65 73.97 28.82
N ASP A 79 -23.37 75.18 28.34
CA ASP A 79 -23.28 76.34 29.22
C ASP A 79 -24.70 76.85 29.46
N MET A 80 -25.11 76.92 30.71
CA MET A 80 -26.46 77.34 31.08
C MET A 80 -26.37 78.48 32.08
N ASP A 81 -26.56 79.70 31.58
CA ASP A 81 -26.76 80.86 32.42
C ASP A 81 -28.10 80.71 33.16
N ASN A 82 -28.01 80.41 34.47
CA ASN A 82 -29.06 80.33 35.50
C ASN A 82 -29.41 78.90 36.00
N ASN A 83 -28.62 78.40 36.96
CA ASN A 83 -28.94 77.61 38.17
C ASN A 83 -30.19 76.67 38.28
N LEU A 84 -30.82 76.24 37.20
CA LEU A 84 -31.92 75.26 37.22
C LEU A 84 -31.66 74.16 36.19
N CYS A 85 -30.98 73.12 36.63
CA CYS A 85 -30.77 71.90 35.86
C CYS A 85 -31.98 70.96 36.07
N THR A 86 -33.00 71.06 35.21
CA THR A 86 -34.06 70.03 35.12
C THR A 86 -33.80 69.11 33.92
N SER A 87 -34.10 67.82 34.08
CA SER A 87 -33.70 66.72 33.19
C SER A 87 -33.88 67.01 31.70
N CYS A 88 -32.86 66.71 30.90
CA CYS A 88 -32.99 66.60 29.44
C CYS A 88 -32.92 65.12 29.06
N ASP A 89 -33.86 64.67 28.23
CA ASP A 89 -33.82 63.33 27.66
C ASP A 89 -32.98 63.33 26.38
N PHE A 90 -32.16 62.29 26.19
CA PHE A 90 -31.26 62.18 25.03
C PHE A 90 -31.70 61.00 24.16
N TYR A 91 -31.90 61.23 22.86
CA TYR A 91 -32.32 60.20 21.92
C TYR A 91 -31.25 59.97 20.85
N VAL A 92 -30.84 58.71 20.69
CA VAL A 92 -29.97 58.26 19.59
C VAL A 92 -30.77 57.29 18.74
N ASP A 93 -31.04 57.69 17.49
CA ASP A 93 -31.85 56.86 16.59
C ASP A 93 -31.06 55.60 16.16
N GLY A 94 -31.69 54.42 16.25
CA GLY A 94 -31.13 53.14 15.84
C GLY A 94 -30.54 52.24 16.92
N VAL A 95 -30.72 52.54 18.22
CA VAL A 95 -30.29 51.65 19.33
C VAL A 95 -31.50 51.32 20.22
N ASP A 96 -31.83 50.03 20.37
CA ASP A 96 -33.01 49.53 21.10
C ASP A 96 -32.89 49.63 22.65
N VAL A 97 -31.91 50.37 23.17
CA VAL A 97 -31.64 50.48 24.61
C VAL A 97 -31.54 51.95 25.00
N TRP A 98 -32.24 52.31 26.07
CA TRP A 98 -32.32 53.67 26.61
C TRP A 98 -31.15 53.91 27.57
N PRO A 99 -30.07 54.63 27.21
CA PRO A 99 -29.09 55.03 28.20
C PRO A 99 -29.72 56.06 29.15
N THR A 100 -29.72 55.78 30.45
CA THR A 100 -30.16 56.75 31.45
C THR A 100 -29.03 57.75 31.70
N VAL A 101 -29.19 58.99 31.24
CA VAL A 101 -28.21 60.06 31.44
C VAL A 101 -28.52 60.76 32.75
N SER A 102 -27.61 60.66 33.73
CA SER A 102 -27.75 61.37 35.01
C SER A 102 -26.95 62.67 34.97
N LEU A 103 -27.64 63.80 35.15
CA LEU A 103 -27.02 65.13 35.24
C LEU A 103 -26.59 65.40 36.69
N TYR A 104 -25.35 65.81 36.91
CA TYR A 104 -24.88 66.30 38.20
C TYR A 104 -24.50 67.78 38.08
N ALA A 105 -25.15 68.63 38.87
CA ALA A 105 -24.80 70.04 38.96
C ALA A 105 -23.55 70.19 39.84
N ALA A 106 -22.39 70.40 39.22
CA ALA A 106 -21.16 70.74 39.92
C ALA A 106 -20.75 72.18 39.54
N SER A 107 -21.12 73.14 40.40
CA SER A 107 -20.84 74.57 40.24
C SER A 107 -21.51 75.22 39.01
N SER A 108 -21.21 76.50 38.72
CA SER A 108 -21.95 77.43 37.84
C SER A 108 -22.07 77.02 36.36
N THR A 109 -21.73 75.78 36.01
CA THR A 109 -21.83 75.18 34.69
C THR A 109 -22.39 73.77 34.85
N CYS A 110 -23.53 73.46 34.24
CA CYS A 110 -24.08 72.11 34.26
C CYS A 110 -23.33 71.21 33.26
N GLU A 111 -22.54 70.24 33.74
CA GLU A 111 -21.88 69.27 32.87
C GLU A 111 -22.77 68.02 32.70
N ALA A 112 -23.11 67.70 31.45
CA ALA A 112 -23.83 66.48 31.11
C ALA A 112 -22.85 65.43 30.57
N ARG A 113 -22.54 64.40 31.35
CA ARG A 113 -21.72 63.28 30.89
C ARG A 113 -22.59 62.08 30.53
N LEU A 114 -22.47 61.64 29.29
CA LEU A 114 -22.91 60.31 28.91
C LEU A 114 -21.85 59.31 29.42
N LEU A 115 -22.19 58.54 30.44
CA LEU A 115 -21.29 57.49 30.95
C LEU A 115 -21.66 56.17 30.26
N GLY A 116 -21.01 55.88 29.14
CA GLY A 116 -21.15 54.60 28.44
C GLY A 116 -20.74 54.69 26.97
N SER A 117 -20.26 53.57 26.44
CA SER A 117 -19.93 53.43 25.04
C SER A 117 -21.17 52.99 24.26
N ILE A 118 -21.51 53.70 23.19
CA ILE A 118 -22.62 53.30 22.30
C ILE A 118 -22.02 52.59 21.07
N PRO A 119 -22.34 51.31 20.82
CA PRO A 119 -21.99 50.65 19.57
C PRO A 119 -22.87 51.20 18.44
N LEU A 120 -22.24 51.75 17.42
CA LEU A 120 -22.89 52.33 16.25
C LEU A 120 -22.79 51.34 15.09
N SER A 121 -23.92 50.75 14.69
CA SER A 121 -23.99 49.68 13.68
C SER A 121 -24.34 50.16 12.27
N SER A 122 -24.63 51.47 12.09
CA SER A 122 -25.01 52.04 10.79
C SER A 122 -24.02 53.11 10.34
N SER A 123 -24.04 53.42 9.03
CA SER A 123 -23.13 54.38 8.41
C SER A 123 -23.47 55.84 8.69
N ALA A 124 -24.51 56.14 9.47
CA ALA A 124 -24.89 57.47 9.88
C ALA A 124 -25.74 57.41 11.16
N HIS A 125 -25.37 58.24 12.13
CA HIS A 125 -26.12 58.37 13.38
C HIS A 125 -26.57 59.80 13.59
N GLU A 126 -27.78 59.95 14.13
CA GLU A 126 -28.40 61.23 14.40
C GLU A 126 -28.47 61.45 15.91
N PHE A 127 -27.95 62.60 16.36
CA PHE A 127 -28.09 63.07 17.73
C PHE A 127 -29.24 64.07 17.78
N ARG A 128 -30.30 63.76 18.53
CA ARG A 128 -31.44 64.67 18.74
C ARG A 128 -31.47 65.18 20.17
N PHE A 129 -31.65 66.50 20.29
CA PHE A 129 -31.88 67.18 21.56
C PHE A 129 -33.35 67.56 21.63
N ASP A 130 -34.14 66.80 22.37
CA ASP A 130 -35.54 67.11 22.59
C ASP A 130 -35.71 67.85 23.92
N ARG A 131 -36.42 68.97 23.86
CA ARG A 131 -36.79 69.73 25.06
C ARG A 131 -37.99 69.05 25.71
N SER A 132 -37.77 68.22 26.73
CA SER A 132 -38.88 67.72 27.53
C SER A 132 -39.39 68.82 28.48
N THR A 133 -40.56 69.35 28.14
CA THR A 133 -41.56 70.06 28.97
C THR A 133 -41.09 71.04 30.07
N ASP A 134 -41.52 72.30 29.92
CA ASP A 134 -41.99 73.22 30.98
C ASP A 134 -41.00 73.91 31.94
N ALA A 135 -39.91 74.48 31.42
CA ALA A 135 -39.35 75.69 32.03
C ALA A 135 -38.84 76.63 30.94
N GLY A 136 -39.43 77.82 30.81
CA GLY A 136 -39.21 78.81 29.74
C GLY A 136 -37.83 79.47 29.66
N GLY A 137 -36.75 78.75 29.99
CA GLY A 137 -35.38 79.19 29.76
C GLY A 137 -34.95 79.04 28.29
N TRP A 138 -34.08 79.93 27.84
CA TRP A 138 -33.34 79.76 26.59
C TRP A 138 -32.16 78.83 26.87
N VAL A 139 -32.06 77.74 26.12
CA VAL A 139 -30.89 76.85 26.17
C VAL A 139 -30.13 77.09 24.88
N GLU A 140 -28.89 77.58 25.00
CA GLU A 140 -27.97 77.71 23.86
C GLU A 140 -26.99 76.54 23.90
N LEU A 141 -26.99 75.70 22.87
CA LEU A 141 -25.97 74.68 22.74
C LEU A 141 -24.68 75.34 22.24
N VAL A 142 -23.80 75.67 23.18
CA VAL A 142 -22.57 76.42 22.87
C VAL A 142 -21.53 75.53 22.18
N HIS A 143 -21.39 74.26 22.59
CA HIS A 143 -20.40 73.34 22.01
C HIS A 143 -20.81 71.86 22.16
N LEU A 144 -20.79 71.11 21.06
CA LEU A 144 -20.87 69.65 21.09
C LEU A 144 -19.55 69.04 20.57
N THR A 145 -18.89 68.20 21.37
CA THR A 145 -17.68 67.50 20.98
C THR A 145 -17.93 66.00 20.96
N VAL A 146 -17.92 65.40 19.77
CA VAL A 146 -17.97 63.95 19.61
C VAL A 146 -16.54 63.47 19.38
N ASN A 147 -15.96 62.78 20.35
CA ASN A 147 -14.65 62.16 20.21
C ASN A 147 -14.84 60.72 19.75
N TYR A 148 -14.13 60.31 18.70
CA TYR A 148 -13.99 58.91 18.36
C TYR A 148 -12.50 58.57 18.44
N ALA A 149 -12.19 57.53 19.21
CA ALA A 149 -10.92 56.85 19.05
C ALA A 149 -11.15 55.81 17.96
N SER A 150 -10.60 56.03 16.76
CA SER A 150 -10.34 54.89 15.89
C SER A 150 -9.40 54.00 16.70
N GLY A 151 -9.89 52.85 17.17
CA GLY A 151 -9.02 51.88 17.83
C GLY A 151 -7.82 51.67 16.93
N GLU A 152 -6.61 51.76 17.50
CA GLU A 152 -5.37 51.58 16.73
C GLU A 152 -5.51 50.29 15.92
N THR A 153 -5.48 50.40 14.59
CA THR A 153 -5.49 49.25 13.71
C THR A 153 -4.12 48.61 13.81
N CYS A 154 -4.05 47.37 14.27
CA CYS A 154 -2.79 46.69 14.40
C CYS A 154 -2.17 46.33 13.05
N GLY A 155 -0.84 46.26 13.04
CA GLY A 155 -0.09 45.82 11.88
C GLY A 155 -0.32 44.32 11.60
N ALA A 156 0.05 43.89 10.41
CA ALA A 156 0.10 42.47 10.04
C ALA A 156 0.75 41.61 11.14
N GLY A 157 0.09 40.53 11.53
CA GLY A 157 0.57 39.60 12.56
C GLY A 157 0.37 40.06 14.01
N GLN A 158 -0.43 41.11 14.23
CA GLN A 158 -0.73 41.65 15.54
C GLN A 158 -2.23 41.84 15.72
N TYR A 159 -2.71 41.71 16.96
CA TYR A 159 -4.11 41.91 17.33
C TYR A 159 -4.24 42.91 18.49
N ALA A 160 -5.40 43.54 18.63
CA ALA A 160 -5.62 44.55 19.66
C ALA A 160 -5.94 43.89 21.01
N TYR A 161 -5.10 44.13 22.02
CA TYR A 161 -5.32 43.64 23.38
C TYR A 161 -4.90 44.70 24.41
N GLY A 162 -5.83 45.07 25.30
CA GLY A 162 -5.55 46.04 26.37
C GLY A 162 -5.18 47.45 25.89
N GLY A 163 -5.63 47.86 24.70
CA GLY A 163 -5.30 49.17 24.12
C GLY A 163 -3.90 49.24 23.47
N SER A 164 -3.31 48.09 23.15
CA SER A 164 -2.02 47.99 22.46
C SER A 164 -2.02 46.83 21.46
N CYS A 165 -1.11 46.87 20.48
CA CYS A 165 -0.93 45.77 19.53
C CYS A 165 -0.02 44.69 20.10
N THR A 166 -0.52 43.45 20.14
CA THR A 166 0.18 42.27 20.62
C THR A 166 0.35 41.27 19.47
N ASN A 167 1.50 40.61 19.39
CA ASN A 167 1.72 39.53 18.41
C ASN A 167 0.70 38.40 18.61
N VAL A 168 0.17 37.85 17.52
CA VAL A 168 -0.85 36.79 17.54
C VAL A 168 -0.39 35.49 18.22
N GLY A 169 0.92 35.24 18.26
CA GLY A 169 1.50 34.03 18.83
C GLY A 169 1.36 32.81 17.92
N ALA A 170 1.98 31.70 18.30
CA ALA A 170 1.95 30.47 17.50
C ALA A 170 0.52 29.93 17.34
N ASN A 171 0.22 29.39 16.16
CA ASN A 171 -1.08 28.80 15.75
C ASN A 171 -2.19 29.83 15.46
N TYR A 172 -1.85 31.11 15.34
CA TYR A 172 -2.81 32.18 15.04
C TYR A 172 -2.27 33.13 13.99
N TYR A 173 -3.17 33.78 13.25
CA TYR A 173 -2.86 34.83 12.30
C TYR A 173 -3.78 36.04 12.48
N SER A 174 -3.36 37.21 12.00
CA SER A 174 -4.18 38.43 11.94
C SER A 174 -3.77 39.31 10.76
N PRO A 175 -4.67 39.53 9.77
CA PRO A 175 -4.42 40.42 8.64
C PRO A 175 -4.13 41.86 9.06
N ALA A 176 -3.44 42.61 8.19
CA ALA A 176 -3.22 44.03 8.43
C ALA A 176 -4.56 44.77 8.56
N SER A 177 -4.66 45.67 9.55
CA SER A 177 -5.89 46.39 9.89
C SER A 177 -7.04 45.50 10.39
N ASP A 178 -6.75 44.26 10.78
CA ASP A 178 -7.62 43.42 11.58
C ASP A 178 -7.16 43.46 13.04
N ASN A 179 -8.11 43.53 13.96
CA ASN A 179 -7.83 43.54 15.40
C ASN A 179 -8.13 42.20 16.06
N ASP A 180 -8.60 41.22 15.29
CA ASP A 180 -8.94 39.89 15.74
C ASP A 180 -7.75 38.93 15.64
N ARG A 181 -7.70 38.02 16.61
CA ARG A 181 -6.74 36.91 16.66
C ARG A 181 -7.43 35.66 16.13
N THR A 182 -7.13 35.27 14.90
CA THR A 182 -7.78 34.13 14.25
C THR A 182 -6.91 32.88 14.41
N ALA A 183 -7.50 31.78 14.88
CA ALA A 183 -6.78 30.51 14.97
C ALA A 183 -6.56 29.92 13.58
N CYS A 184 -5.41 29.27 13.38
CA CYS A 184 -5.22 28.41 12.21
C CYS A 184 -6.27 27.28 12.18
N PRO A 185 -6.66 26.80 10.99
CA PRO A 185 -7.56 25.66 10.86
C PRO A 185 -7.07 24.42 11.63
N SER A 186 -8.00 23.54 12.02
CA SER A 186 -7.64 22.26 12.63
C SER A 186 -6.67 21.46 11.74
N ASN A 187 -5.65 20.85 12.37
CA ASN A 187 -4.53 20.15 11.71
C ASN A 187 -3.57 21.06 10.94
N SER A 188 -3.45 22.32 11.36
CA SER A 188 -2.38 23.23 10.93
C SER A 188 -1.85 24.06 12.09
N ASP A 189 -0.67 24.62 11.88
CA ASP A 189 -0.07 25.62 12.74
C ASP A 189 0.78 26.62 11.93
N THR A 190 1.46 27.54 12.61
CA THR A 190 2.30 28.56 11.99
C THR A 190 3.79 28.19 12.01
N ASN A 191 4.14 26.92 12.23
CA ASN A 191 5.49 26.42 12.45
C ASN A 191 6.26 27.24 13.51
N GLY A 192 5.57 27.59 14.59
CA GLY A 192 6.10 28.41 15.68
C GLY A 192 6.23 29.92 15.39
N ALA A 193 5.85 30.40 14.20
CA ALA A 193 5.84 31.83 13.91
C ALA A 193 4.83 32.56 14.80
N THR A 194 5.23 33.70 15.37
CA THR A 194 4.40 34.47 16.31
C THR A 194 3.73 35.69 15.70
N THR A 195 4.02 35.99 14.43
CA THR A 195 3.59 37.21 13.73
C THR A 195 2.96 36.88 12.37
N SER A 196 2.29 35.74 12.26
CA SER A 196 1.61 35.33 11.02
C SER A 196 0.45 36.27 10.69
N ASP A 197 0.37 36.70 9.44
CA ASP A 197 -0.55 37.76 9.01
C ASP A 197 -1.64 37.27 8.04
N ALA A 198 -1.56 36.02 7.59
CA ALA A 198 -2.58 35.44 6.72
C ALA A 198 -2.82 33.96 7.06
N VAL A 199 -3.96 33.45 6.60
CA VAL A 199 -4.25 32.01 6.61
C VAL A 199 -3.23 31.22 5.78
N ASP A 200 -2.54 31.89 4.83
CA ASP A 200 -1.47 31.29 4.02
C ASP A 200 -0.26 30.87 4.86
N ASP A 201 -0.08 31.46 6.04
CA ASP A 201 0.96 31.10 7.00
C ASP A 201 0.61 29.85 7.82
N CYS A 202 -0.64 29.37 7.75
CA CYS A 202 -1.06 28.14 8.40
C CYS A 202 -0.64 26.95 7.53
N LEU A 203 0.38 26.22 7.99
CA LEU A 203 0.95 25.03 7.35
C LEU A 203 0.31 23.77 7.93
N GLY A 204 0.01 22.79 7.08
CA GLY A 204 -0.54 21.51 7.51
C GLY A 204 0.42 20.75 8.41
N ASN A 205 -0.12 20.16 9.47
CA ASN A 205 0.58 19.22 10.33
C ASN A 205 0.85 17.92 9.55
N ALA A 206 1.74 17.08 10.07
CA ALA A 206 2.03 15.74 9.55
C ALA A 206 0.78 14.99 9.05
N GLY A 207 0.75 14.63 7.77
CA GLY A 207 -0.36 13.93 7.13
C GLY A 207 -1.50 14.80 6.60
N TYR A 208 -1.41 16.13 6.72
CA TYR A 208 -2.41 17.09 6.27
C TYR A 208 -1.82 18.14 5.33
N TYR A 209 -2.64 18.70 4.44
CA TYR A 209 -2.23 19.68 3.44
C TYR A 209 -3.36 20.66 3.08
N ASN A 210 -3.06 21.65 2.24
CA ASN A 210 -4.02 22.63 1.71
C ASN A 210 -4.76 23.45 2.80
N CYS A 211 -4.09 23.78 3.90
CA CYS A 211 -4.70 24.49 5.01
C CYS A 211 -4.97 25.98 4.71
N GLN A 212 -4.34 26.54 3.68
CA GLN A 212 -4.56 27.92 3.25
C GLN A 212 -6.01 28.22 2.81
N THR A 213 -6.80 27.19 2.47
CA THR A 213 -8.21 27.39 2.11
C THR A 213 -9.13 27.56 3.32
N GLY A 214 -8.58 27.64 4.52
CA GLY A 214 -9.34 27.69 5.79
C GLY A 214 -9.74 26.32 6.33
N THR A 215 -9.37 25.23 5.66
CA THR A 215 -9.60 23.85 6.09
C THR A 215 -8.46 22.95 5.61
N CYS A 216 -7.92 22.10 6.47
CA CYS A 216 -6.92 21.11 6.08
C CYS A 216 -7.56 19.82 5.55
N SER A 217 -6.94 19.23 4.54
CA SER A 217 -7.29 17.92 3.99
C SER A 217 -6.25 16.88 4.39
N ALA A 218 -6.68 15.66 4.71
CA ALA A 218 -5.75 14.54 4.87
C ALA A 218 -5.06 14.25 3.52
N ALA A 219 -3.79 13.83 3.53
CA ALA A 219 -3.00 13.58 2.32
C ALA A 219 -3.74 12.65 1.33
N GLY A 220 -4.43 11.64 1.86
CA GLY A 220 -5.18 10.65 1.10
C GLY A 220 -4.38 9.37 0.85
N ASP A 221 -5.05 8.35 0.32
CA ASP A 221 -4.43 7.08 -0.05
C ASP A 221 -3.39 7.28 -1.16
N ASP A 222 -2.22 6.64 -1.05
CA ASP A 222 -1.06 6.77 -1.94
C ASP A 222 -0.40 8.17 -1.97
N TYR A 223 -0.65 9.01 -0.96
CA TYR A 223 0.01 10.30 -0.79
C TYR A 223 0.49 10.49 0.65
N TRP A 224 1.55 11.27 0.80
CA TRP A 224 2.03 11.74 2.09
C TRP A 224 2.17 13.26 2.11
N SER A 225 2.06 13.87 3.30
CA SER A 225 2.30 15.30 3.51
C SER A 225 3.21 15.51 4.71
N ALA A 226 4.37 16.11 4.47
CA ALA A 226 5.32 16.44 5.54
C ALA A 226 4.69 17.34 6.59
N ASP A 227 5.26 17.29 7.80
CA ASP A 227 4.94 18.28 8.83
C ASP A 227 5.32 19.69 8.37
N ASN A 228 4.52 20.69 8.73
CA ASN A 228 4.67 22.08 8.30
C ASN A 228 4.65 22.23 6.77
N SER A 229 3.74 21.54 6.09
CA SER A 229 3.58 21.59 4.64
C SER A 229 2.12 21.75 4.23
N ASN A 230 1.90 22.52 3.18
CA ASN A 230 0.60 22.57 2.49
C ASN A 230 0.60 21.82 1.16
N SER A 231 1.69 21.11 0.86
CA SER A 231 1.83 20.25 -0.30
C SER A 231 1.76 18.78 0.12
N ARG A 232 1.13 17.96 -0.72
CA ARG A 232 1.23 16.50 -0.63
C ARG A 232 2.04 15.96 -1.80
N THR A 233 2.66 14.81 -1.59
CA THR A 233 3.49 14.12 -2.56
C THR A 233 2.91 12.73 -2.78
N GLN A 234 2.80 12.30 -4.04
CA GLN A 234 2.38 10.94 -4.37
C GLN A 234 3.50 9.95 -4.00
N CYS A 235 3.14 8.77 -3.51
CA CYS A 235 4.07 7.66 -3.40
C CYS A 235 4.70 7.33 -4.77
N ALA A 236 5.91 6.80 -4.76
CA ALA A 236 6.62 6.40 -5.98
C ALA A 236 5.89 5.24 -6.68
N ALA A 237 6.28 4.93 -7.91
CA ALA A 237 5.71 3.78 -8.62
C ALA A 237 5.97 2.48 -7.85
N ASN A 238 4.97 1.58 -7.84
CA ASN A 238 5.00 0.30 -7.10
C ASN A 238 5.14 0.47 -5.57
N SER A 239 4.60 1.56 -5.04
CA SER A 239 4.53 1.82 -3.60
C SER A 239 3.22 2.50 -3.25
N GLY A 240 2.78 2.36 -2.02
CA GLY A 240 1.55 2.98 -1.53
C GLY A 240 1.52 3.10 -0.02
N THR A 241 0.55 3.86 0.48
CA THR A 241 0.35 4.03 1.93
C THR A 241 -0.51 2.93 2.53
N ASN A 242 -0.90 1.93 1.72
CA ASN A 242 -1.69 0.77 2.11
C ASN A 242 -3.01 1.14 2.81
N GLY A 243 -3.71 2.15 2.28
CA GLY A 243 -4.97 2.66 2.81
C GLY A 243 -4.83 3.71 3.92
N ALA A 244 -3.61 4.03 4.37
CA ALA A 244 -3.40 5.12 5.33
C ALA A 244 -3.62 6.47 4.64
N THR A 245 -4.46 7.31 5.25
CA THR A 245 -4.85 8.61 4.68
C THR A 245 -4.10 9.81 5.28
N THR A 246 -3.30 9.57 6.32
CA THR A 246 -2.59 10.60 7.10
C THR A 246 -1.08 10.36 7.13
N SER A 247 -0.55 9.71 6.09
CA SER A 247 0.89 9.46 5.94
C SER A 247 1.67 10.78 5.86
N SER A 248 2.80 10.83 6.56
CA SER A 248 3.54 12.05 6.84
C SER A 248 4.96 12.06 6.28
N ALA A 249 5.47 10.92 5.85
CA ALA A 249 6.79 10.77 5.29
C ALA A 249 6.79 9.83 4.08
N ALA A 250 7.82 9.95 3.24
CA ALA A 250 8.04 9.01 2.14
C ALA A 250 8.17 7.56 2.64
N THR A 251 8.74 7.35 3.83
CA THR A 251 8.86 6.02 4.46
C THR A 251 7.53 5.40 4.86
N ASP A 252 6.42 6.14 4.81
CA ASP A 252 5.08 5.59 5.01
C ASP A 252 4.52 4.98 3.70
N CYS A 253 5.21 5.16 2.57
CA CYS A 253 4.92 4.53 1.29
C CYS A 253 5.71 3.22 1.19
N ASN A 254 5.15 2.11 1.66
CA ASN A 254 5.82 0.81 1.55
C ASN A 254 5.71 0.28 0.12
N CYS A 255 6.67 -0.54 -0.30
CA CYS A 255 6.60 -1.18 -1.60
C CYS A 255 5.40 -2.14 -1.72
N ASP A 256 4.84 -2.19 -2.92
CA ASP A 256 3.79 -3.12 -3.29
C ASP A 256 4.31 -4.56 -3.25
N ALA A 257 3.38 -5.51 -3.18
CA ALA A 257 3.65 -6.95 -3.30
C ALA A 257 4.55 -7.25 -4.53
N GLY A 258 5.64 -7.98 -4.31
CA GLY A 258 6.63 -8.31 -5.35
C GLY A 258 7.70 -7.24 -5.60
N TYR A 259 7.71 -6.16 -4.84
CA TYR A 259 8.71 -5.09 -4.91
C TYR A 259 9.37 -4.85 -3.55
N TYR A 260 10.57 -4.27 -3.55
CA TYR A 260 11.32 -3.94 -2.33
C TYR A 260 12.09 -2.63 -2.49
N ASP A 261 12.37 -1.95 -1.38
CA ASP A 261 13.19 -0.73 -1.38
C ASP A 261 14.67 -1.11 -1.38
N SER A 262 15.32 -0.95 -2.53
CA SER A 262 16.74 -1.27 -2.66
C SER A 262 17.66 -0.27 -1.96
N ASP A 263 17.18 0.95 -1.71
CA ASP A 263 17.95 2.08 -1.19
C ASP A 263 17.58 2.48 0.26
N GLY A 264 16.58 1.82 0.86
CA GLY A 264 16.27 1.87 2.29
C GLY A 264 15.86 3.24 2.82
N GLY A 265 15.18 4.06 2.02
CA GLY A 265 14.70 5.38 2.46
C GLY A 265 14.37 6.39 1.36
N THR A 266 14.54 6.05 0.08
CA THR A 266 14.06 6.87 -1.05
C THR A 266 12.81 6.28 -1.72
N GLN A 267 12.34 5.12 -1.26
CA GLN A 267 11.18 4.41 -1.81
C GLN A 267 11.33 4.18 -3.32
N ASP A 268 12.50 3.68 -3.73
CA ASP A 268 12.73 3.18 -5.09
C ASP A 268 12.39 1.69 -5.14
N CYS A 269 11.10 1.41 -5.35
CA CYS A 269 10.56 0.06 -5.32
C CYS A 269 10.91 -0.68 -6.60
N THR A 270 11.84 -1.61 -6.48
CA THR A 270 12.32 -2.45 -7.59
C THR A 270 11.79 -3.87 -7.44
N ALA A 271 11.61 -4.55 -8.57
CA ALA A 271 11.15 -5.94 -8.58
C ALA A 271 12.16 -6.83 -7.84
N VAL A 272 11.67 -7.76 -7.01
CA VAL A 272 12.51 -8.65 -6.20
C VAL A 272 13.44 -9.54 -7.02
N GLY A 273 13.05 -9.86 -8.26
CA GLY A 273 13.80 -10.73 -9.17
C GLY A 273 13.65 -12.21 -8.84
N ASP A 274 14.15 -13.05 -9.76
CA ASP A 274 14.04 -14.51 -9.66
C ASP A 274 14.75 -15.06 -8.40
N GLY A 275 14.06 -15.94 -7.68
CA GLY A 275 14.50 -16.59 -6.45
C GLY A 275 14.17 -15.83 -5.18
N TYR A 276 13.36 -14.77 -5.28
CA TYR A 276 13.03 -13.89 -4.16
C TYR A 276 11.56 -13.48 -4.18
N TYR A 277 11.03 -13.15 -3.01
CA TYR A 277 9.70 -12.60 -2.82
C TYR A 277 9.71 -11.41 -1.85
N SER A 278 8.69 -10.56 -1.94
CA SER A 278 8.42 -9.49 -0.97
C SER A 278 6.93 -9.38 -0.71
N ALA A 279 6.56 -9.54 0.56
CA ALA A 279 5.17 -9.45 0.99
C ALA A 279 4.60 -8.04 0.79
N THR A 280 3.27 -7.95 0.73
CA THR A 280 2.60 -6.65 0.79
C THR A 280 3.06 -5.87 2.02
N ASN A 281 3.28 -4.56 1.85
CA ASN A 281 3.66 -3.67 2.96
C ASN A 281 4.99 -4.07 3.61
N SER A 282 5.95 -4.48 2.78
CA SER A 282 7.29 -4.85 3.19
C SER A 282 8.30 -4.28 2.20
N ASP A 283 9.32 -3.62 2.73
CA ASP A 283 10.47 -3.18 1.95
C ASP A 283 11.57 -4.25 1.90
N SER A 284 11.31 -5.44 2.46
CA SER A 284 12.28 -6.53 2.58
C SER A 284 12.22 -7.50 1.41
N ARG A 285 13.38 -7.73 0.79
CA ARG A 285 13.60 -8.79 -0.19
C ARG A 285 13.98 -10.10 0.50
N THR A 286 13.13 -11.10 0.39
CA THR A 286 13.34 -12.41 1.04
C THR A 286 13.70 -13.46 0.00
N GLN A 287 14.76 -14.22 0.23
CA GLN A 287 15.14 -15.32 -0.66
C GLN A 287 14.19 -16.50 -0.46
N CYS A 288 13.82 -17.17 -1.55
CA CYS A 288 13.12 -18.44 -1.47
C CYS A 288 13.95 -19.47 -0.68
N PRO A 289 13.29 -20.46 -0.04
CA PRO A 289 13.97 -21.52 0.69
C PRO A 289 15.02 -22.25 -0.14
N THR A 290 16.01 -22.86 0.53
CA THR A 290 17.02 -23.66 -0.17
C THR A 290 16.35 -24.80 -0.96
N ASN A 291 16.79 -25.01 -2.20
CA ASN A 291 16.21 -25.95 -3.18
C ASN A 291 14.83 -25.54 -3.73
N SER A 292 14.54 -24.24 -3.74
CA SER A 292 13.42 -23.66 -4.48
C SER A 292 13.82 -22.41 -5.24
N ASP A 293 12.96 -22.00 -6.15
CA ASP A 293 13.03 -20.76 -6.91
C ASP A 293 11.61 -20.27 -7.24
N THR A 294 11.48 -19.15 -7.94
CA THR A 294 10.20 -18.55 -8.38
C THR A 294 9.85 -18.92 -9.83
N ALA A 295 10.52 -19.94 -10.39
CA ALA A 295 10.32 -20.41 -11.77
C ALA A 295 10.42 -19.30 -12.84
N GLY A 296 11.32 -18.32 -12.65
CA GLY A 296 11.52 -17.20 -13.56
C GLY A 296 10.60 -16.00 -13.32
N ALA A 297 9.69 -16.05 -12.33
CA ALA A 297 8.90 -14.89 -11.94
C ALA A 297 9.79 -13.84 -11.25
N THR A 298 9.57 -12.56 -11.55
CA THR A 298 10.40 -11.46 -11.01
C THR A 298 9.68 -10.59 -9.97
N THR A 299 8.39 -10.83 -9.76
CA THR A 299 7.50 -10.03 -8.89
C THR A 299 6.70 -10.92 -7.94
N SER A 300 7.33 -11.98 -7.42
CA SER A 300 6.69 -12.89 -6.46
C SER A 300 6.44 -12.19 -5.12
N ASP A 301 5.27 -12.39 -4.54
CA ASP A 301 4.80 -11.64 -3.38
C ASP A 301 4.70 -12.47 -2.10
N ALA A 302 4.86 -13.78 -2.18
CA ALA A 302 4.79 -14.65 -1.03
C ALA A 302 5.72 -15.86 -1.17
N VAL A 303 6.03 -16.47 -0.03
CA VAL A 303 6.74 -17.75 0.02
C VAL A 303 5.99 -18.86 -0.72
N THR A 304 4.67 -18.74 -0.87
CA THR A 304 3.84 -19.67 -1.66
C THR A 304 4.15 -19.64 -3.16
N ASP A 305 4.81 -18.59 -3.65
CA ASP A 305 5.28 -18.51 -5.03
C ASP A 305 6.61 -19.25 -5.23
N CYS A 306 7.30 -19.60 -4.15
CA CYS A 306 8.51 -20.42 -4.22
C CYS A 306 8.11 -21.86 -4.52
N VAL A 307 8.62 -22.40 -5.62
CA VAL A 307 8.40 -23.77 -6.07
C VAL A 307 9.68 -24.58 -5.97
N GLY A 308 9.54 -25.86 -5.60
CA GLY A 308 10.66 -26.77 -5.47
C GLY A 308 11.44 -26.96 -6.77
N ASN A 309 12.76 -26.95 -6.66
CA ASN A 309 13.66 -27.41 -7.71
C ASN A 309 13.52 -28.93 -7.89
N ALA A 310 13.96 -29.44 -9.04
CA ALA A 310 14.03 -30.87 -9.34
C ALA A 310 14.39 -31.76 -8.12
N GLY A 311 13.47 -32.65 -7.72
CA GLY A 311 13.62 -33.57 -6.59
C GLY A 311 13.20 -33.03 -5.22
N TYR A 312 12.71 -31.78 -5.12
CA TYR A 312 12.24 -31.13 -3.89
C TYR A 312 10.81 -30.61 -4.03
N TYR A 313 10.05 -30.55 -2.92
CA TYR A 313 8.65 -30.12 -2.90
C TYR A 313 8.27 -29.42 -1.58
N ASN A 314 7.01 -28.98 -1.46
CA ASN A 314 6.45 -28.34 -0.25
C ASN A 314 7.17 -27.06 0.19
N CYS A 315 7.72 -26.28 -0.74
CA CYS A 315 8.51 -25.09 -0.41
C CYS A 315 7.70 -23.89 0.12
N GLU A 316 6.37 -23.99 0.08
CA GLU A 316 5.41 -22.95 0.45
C GLU A 316 5.39 -22.64 1.96
N ASP A 317 5.93 -23.53 2.81
CA ASP A 317 6.01 -23.33 4.26
C ASP A 317 7.32 -22.68 4.74
N GLY A 318 8.20 -22.33 3.80
CA GLY A 318 9.53 -21.79 4.08
C GLY A 318 10.63 -22.86 4.17
N THR A 319 10.31 -24.13 3.95
CA THR A 319 11.28 -25.24 3.87
C THR A 319 10.96 -26.15 2.69
N CYS A 320 11.97 -26.73 2.05
CA CYS A 320 11.77 -27.69 0.97
C CYS A 320 12.13 -29.10 1.43
N ASP A 321 11.21 -30.03 1.23
CA ASP A 321 11.42 -31.44 1.50
C ASP A 321 11.97 -32.16 0.26
N ALA A 322 12.94 -33.05 0.45
CA ALA A 322 13.31 -33.99 -0.60
C ALA A 322 12.15 -34.95 -0.87
N ALA A 323 11.88 -35.28 -2.14
CA ALA A 323 10.78 -36.16 -2.51
C ALA A 323 10.79 -37.49 -1.73
N GLY A 324 11.99 -38.03 -1.49
CA GLY A 324 12.20 -39.27 -0.74
C GLY A 324 11.99 -40.52 -1.60
N ASP A 325 12.33 -41.68 -1.04
CA ASP A 325 12.27 -42.97 -1.74
C ASP A 325 10.87 -43.28 -2.24
N ASP A 326 10.76 -43.79 -3.47
CA ASP A 326 9.48 -44.06 -4.15
C ASP A 326 8.59 -42.82 -4.37
N TYR A 327 9.18 -41.62 -4.42
CA TYR A 327 8.49 -40.40 -4.83
C TYR A 327 9.41 -39.55 -5.73
N TRP A 328 8.80 -38.68 -6.53
CA TRP A 328 9.52 -37.68 -7.30
C TRP A 328 8.82 -36.32 -7.22
N SER A 329 9.57 -35.26 -7.50
CA SER A 329 9.04 -33.92 -7.70
C SER A 329 9.67 -33.30 -8.94
N ALA A 330 8.82 -32.76 -9.82
CA ALA A 330 9.24 -32.09 -11.03
C ALA A 330 9.98 -30.80 -10.69
N ASP A 331 10.82 -30.33 -11.62
CA ASP A 331 11.35 -28.97 -11.53
C ASP A 331 10.20 -27.94 -11.55
N ASN A 332 10.34 -26.88 -10.75
CA ASN A 332 9.34 -25.84 -10.55
C ASN A 332 7.99 -26.39 -10.04
N SER A 333 8.02 -27.26 -9.04
CA SER A 333 6.81 -27.86 -8.45
C SER A 333 6.86 -27.96 -6.93
N ASN A 334 5.74 -27.66 -6.27
CA ASN A 334 5.52 -27.99 -4.86
C ASN A 334 4.79 -29.32 -4.64
N SER A 335 4.54 -30.06 -5.72
CA SER A 335 3.87 -31.34 -5.66
C SER A 335 4.87 -32.48 -5.56
N ARG A 336 4.59 -33.42 -4.65
CA ARG A 336 5.26 -34.71 -4.60
C ARG A 336 4.33 -35.77 -5.13
N THR A 337 4.83 -36.60 -6.03
CA THR A 337 4.05 -37.69 -6.62
C THR A 337 4.61 -39.01 -6.14
N GLN A 338 3.74 -39.86 -5.61
CA GLN A 338 4.12 -41.24 -5.25
C GLN A 338 4.41 -42.03 -6.52
N CYS A 339 5.56 -42.68 -6.55
CA CYS A 339 5.81 -43.81 -7.43
C CYS A 339 4.81 -44.90 -7.03
N ASN A 340 3.77 -45.08 -7.84
CA ASN A 340 2.62 -45.91 -7.50
C ASN A 340 3.03 -47.34 -7.09
N SER A 341 2.63 -47.77 -5.89
CA SER A 341 2.94 -49.11 -5.34
C SER A 341 2.33 -50.28 -6.13
N ASN A 342 1.53 -50.03 -7.17
CA ASN A 342 0.92 -51.04 -8.05
C ASN A 342 0.48 -50.49 -9.43
N SER A 343 1.01 -49.35 -9.91
CA SER A 343 0.58 -48.75 -11.18
C SER A 343 1.72 -48.01 -11.89
N ARG A 344 2.65 -48.79 -12.44
CA ARG A 344 2.87 -49.01 -13.88
C ARG A 344 2.67 -47.88 -14.91
N THR A 345 2.81 -46.61 -14.55
CA THR A 345 2.75 -45.52 -15.55
C THR A 345 3.83 -44.46 -15.39
N GLN A 346 5.00 -44.82 -14.85
CA GLN A 346 6.27 -44.22 -15.35
C GLN A 346 7.54 -44.94 -14.88
N CYS A 347 7.50 -45.73 -13.81
CA CYS A 347 8.33 -46.94 -13.74
C CYS A 347 7.39 -48.15 -14.01
N THR A 348 7.64 -48.95 -15.04
CA THR A 348 6.82 -50.14 -15.33
C THR A 348 7.08 -51.19 -14.25
N ALA A 349 6.10 -52.04 -13.90
CA ALA A 349 6.29 -52.94 -12.74
C ALA A 349 7.55 -53.77 -12.92
N ASN A 350 8.24 -53.99 -11.79
CA ASN A 350 9.59 -54.51 -11.71
C ASN A 350 10.67 -53.45 -12.03
N SER A 351 10.53 -52.24 -11.47
CA SER A 351 11.54 -51.16 -11.44
C SER A 351 11.37 -50.23 -10.24
N GLY A 352 12.44 -49.52 -9.87
CA GLY A 352 12.47 -48.52 -8.79
C GLY A 352 13.64 -47.53 -8.92
N THR A 353 13.71 -46.50 -8.06
CA THR A 353 14.78 -45.47 -8.10
C THR A 353 16.08 -45.92 -7.41
N GLY A 354 16.10 -47.11 -6.83
CA GLY A 354 17.26 -47.67 -6.16
C GLY A 354 17.70 -46.93 -4.88
N GLY A 355 16.77 -46.25 -4.20
CA GLY A 355 17.05 -45.48 -2.97
C GLY A 355 17.58 -44.06 -3.21
N ALA A 356 17.37 -43.52 -4.42
CA ALA A 356 17.63 -42.11 -4.69
C ALA A 356 16.53 -41.24 -4.08
N THR A 357 16.90 -40.32 -3.19
CA THR A 357 15.95 -39.44 -2.47
C THR A 357 15.63 -38.14 -3.22
N THR A 358 16.29 -37.88 -4.35
CA THR A 358 16.19 -36.63 -5.14
C THR A 358 15.83 -36.87 -6.60
N SER A 359 15.07 -37.93 -6.90
CA SER A 359 14.66 -38.25 -8.27
C SER A 359 13.80 -37.13 -8.87
N SER A 360 14.16 -36.74 -10.08
CA SER A 360 13.63 -35.55 -10.78
C SER A 360 12.82 -35.89 -12.04
N ALA A 361 12.95 -37.13 -12.53
CA ALA A 361 12.25 -37.62 -13.71
C ALA A 361 11.96 -39.12 -13.63
N ALA A 362 11.01 -39.59 -14.44
CA ALA A 362 10.69 -41.01 -14.58
C ALA A 362 11.85 -41.85 -15.14
N THR A 363 12.80 -41.24 -15.85
CA THR A 363 14.01 -41.92 -16.34
C THR A 363 14.99 -42.29 -15.24
N ASP A 364 14.78 -41.79 -14.01
CA ASP A 364 15.60 -42.14 -12.85
C ASP A 364 15.22 -43.53 -12.26
N CYS A 365 14.25 -44.23 -12.87
CA CYS A 365 13.87 -45.60 -12.51
C CYS A 365 14.75 -46.63 -13.26
N ASN A 366 15.37 -47.56 -12.52
CA ASN A 366 16.06 -48.74 -13.05
C ASN A 366 15.22 -50.01 -12.82
N CYS A 367 15.40 -51.04 -13.65
CA CYS A 367 14.68 -52.30 -13.45
C CYS A 367 15.09 -53.08 -12.17
N ASP A 368 14.09 -53.76 -11.59
CA ASP A 368 14.22 -54.65 -10.44
C ASP A 368 14.96 -55.94 -10.80
N LEU A 369 15.24 -56.76 -9.79
CA LEU A 369 15.95 -58.03 -9.92
C LEU A 369 15.39 -58.91 -11.06
N ASP A 370 16.24 -59.34 -11.98
CA ASP A 370 15.91 -60.17 -13.15
C ASP A 370 14.91 -59.54 -14.15
N TYR A 371 14.80 -58.21 -14.14
CA TYR A 371 14.17 -57.43 -15.20
C TYR A 371 15.19 -56.50 -15.86
N TYR A 372 14.93 -56.12 -17.11
CA TYR A 372 15.78 -55.22 -17.89
C TYR A 372 14.96 -54.32 -18.82
N ASP A 373 15.48 -53.13 -19.15
CA ASP A 373 14.89 -52.24 -20.14
C ASP A 373 15.50 -52.56 -21.52
N SER A 374 14.69 -53.07 -22.43
CA SER A 374 15.15 -53.38 -23.80
C SER A 374 15.36 -52.14 -24.66
N ASP A 375 14.74 -51.01 -24.28
CA ASP A 375 14.57 -49.83 -25.13
C ASP A 375 15.31 -48.59 -24.58
N GLY A 376 15.95 -48.71 -23.40
CA GLY A 376 16.91 -47.77 -22.82
C GLY A 376 16.33 -46.38 -22.47
N GLY A 377 15.03 -46.29 -22.21
CA GLY A 377 14.34 -45.01 -22.02
C GLY A 377 12.82 -45.08 -21.93
N SER A 378 12.21 -46.24 -22.18
CA SER A 378 10.76 -46.48 -22.01
C SER A 378 10.42 -46.96 -20.59
N GLN A 379 11.43 -47.39 -19.82
CA GLN A 379 11.29 -48.06 -18.52
C GLN A 379 10.38 -49.31 -18.59
N ASP A 380 10.26 -49.96 -19.76
CA ASP A 380 9.45 -51.17 -19.97
C ASP A 380 10.20 -52.44 -19.55
N CYS A 381 10.29 -52.61 -18.23
CA CYS A 381 11.02 -53.70 -17.62
C CYS A 381 10.43 -55.08 -17.99
N THR A 382 11.20 -55.83 -18.75
CA THR A 382 10.86 -57.17 -19.23
C THR A 382 11.69 -58.20 -18.48
N ALA A 383 11.10 -59.37 -18.17
CA ALA A 383 11.85 -60.42 -17.51
C ALA A 383 13.03 -60.86 -18.39
N VAL A 384 14.22 -61.02 -17.79
CA VAL A 384 15.44 -61.43 -18.51
C VAL A 384 15.31 -62.80 -19.19
N GLY A 385 14.45 -63.66 -18.65
CA GLY A 385 14.16 -65.00 -19.14
C GLY A 385 15.22 -66.03 -18.75
N THR A 386 14.93 -67.30 -19.09
CA THR A 386 15.79 -68.45 -18.77
C THR A 386 17.19 -68.31 -19.38
N GLY A 387 18.23 -68.54 -18.57
CA GLY A 387 19.63 -68.43 -18.98
C GLY A 387 20.20 -67.02 -18.98
N TYR A 388 19.48 -66.05 -18.39
CA TYR A 388 19.91 -64.67 -18.24
C TYR A 388 19.66 -64.16 -16.81
N TYR A 389 20.34 -63.07 -16.46
CA TYR A 389 20.17 -62.35 -15.19
C TYR A 389 20.29 -60.83 -15.38
N SER A 390 19.69 -60.07 -14.46
CA SER A 390 19.91 -58.63 -14.31
C SER A 390 19.98 -58.29 -12.82
N ALA A 391 21.02 -57.58 -12.41
CA ALA A 391 21.18 -57.15 -11.02
C ALA A 391 20.06 -56.17 -10.61
N THR A 392 19.85 -56.00 -9.31
CA THR A 392 18.94 -54.95 -8.81
C THR A 392 19.43 -53.57 -9.26
N ASN A 393 18.50 -52.70 -9.68
CA ASN A 393 18.78 -51.36 -10.21
C ASN A 393 19.69 -51.39 -11.44
N SER A 394 19.43 -52.30 -12.38
CA SER A 394 20.18 -52.42 -13.62
C SER A 394 19.25 -52.69 -14.79
N ASP A 395 19.47 -51.95 -15.88
CA ASP A 395 18.74 -52.14 -17.13
C ASP A 395 19.43 -53.16 -18.07
N SER A 396 20.48 -53.82 -17.59
CA SER A 396 21.31 -54.72 -18.40
C SER A 396 20.87 -56.18 -18.32
N ARG A 397 20.57 -56.79 -19.47
CA ARG A 397 20.39 -58.24 -19.60
C ARG A 397 21.72 -58.94 -19.86
N THR A 398 22.14 -59.79 -18.93
CA THR A 398 23.41 -60.54 -19.04
C THR A 398 23.14 -62.04 -19.20
N ALA A 399 23.82 -62.69 -20.14
CA ALA A 399 23.73 -64.14 -20.32
C ALA A 399 24.46 -64.87 -19.19
N CYS A 400 23.84 -65.91 -18.65
CA CYS A 400 24.49 -66.80 -17.69
C CYS A 400 25.57 -67.65 -18.37
N THR A 401 26.64 -67.91 -17.65
CA THR A 401 27.79 -68.75 -18.08
C THR A 401 28.12 -69.84 -17.06
N ASN A 402 27.28 -70.03 -16.04
CA ASN A 402 27.50 -70.95 -14.94
C ASN A 402 27.03 -72.40 -15.22
N SER A 403 26.47 -72.68 -16.40
CA SER A 403 26.06 -74.04 -16.76
C SER A 403 27.22 -74.93 -17.21
N ALA A 404 27.09 -76.23 -16.92
CA ALA A 404 28.02 -77.24 -17.42
C ALA A 404 27.82 -77.50 -18.93
N ALA A 405 28.81 -78.10 -19.59
CA ALA A 405 28.60 -78.62 -20.93
C ALA A 405 27.45 -79.65 -20.92
N ASN A 406 26.62 -79.67 -21.97
CA ASN A 406 25.47 -80.58 -22.13
C ASN A 406 24.36 -80.40 -21.06
N SER A 407 24.16 -79.16 -20.63
CA SER A 407 23.05 -78.77 -19.76
C SER A 407 22.23 -77.66 -20.39
N ASP A 408 20.97 -77.58 -20.00
CA ASP A 408 20.07 -76.49 -20.37
C ASP A 408 19.74 -75.65 -19.13
N TYR A 409 19.71 -74.33 -19.28
CA TYR A 409 19.20 -73.47 -18.23
C TYR A 409 17.69 -73.71 -18.02
N THR A 410 17.26 -73.75 -16.76
CA THR A 410 15.87 -73.99 -16.36
C THR A 410 15.22 -72.75 -15.72
N GLY A 411 15.99 -71.70 -15.45
CA GLY A 411 15.47 -70.43 -14.91
C GLY A 411 16.44 -69.25 -15.07
N SER A 412 16.10 -68.12 -14.44
CA SER A 412 16.91 -66.90 -14.39
C SER A 412 17.89 -66.90 -13.22
N GLY A 413 18.89 -66.01 -13.25
CA GLY A 413 20.02 -66.03 -12.33
C GLY A 413 19.82 -65.35 -10.97
N GLY A 414 18.66 -64.76 -10.70
CA GLY A 414 18.38 -64.05 -9.44
C GLY A 414 19.30 -62.84 -9.26
N GLY A 415 19.57 -62.11 -10.34
CA GLY A 415 20.47 -60.95 -10.39
C GLY A 415 21.96 -61.23 -10.28
N SER A 416 22.38 -62.48 -10.47
CA SER A 416 23.78 -62.87 -10.59
C SER A 416 23.95 -63.98 -11.61
N ASN A 417 25.20 -64.32 -11.94
CA ASN A 417 25.52 -65.45 -12.83
C ASN A 417 25.30 -66.80 -12.12
N ASN A 418 24.05 -67.08 -11.73
CA ASN A 418 23.63 -68.25 -10.97
C ASN A 418 22.32 -68.82 -11.52
N CYS A 419 22.16 -68.83 -12.84
CA CYS A 419 20.96 -69.41 -13.44
C CYS A 419 20.89 -70.90 -13.07
N PRO A 420 19.73 -71.40 -12.62
CA PRO A 420 19.55 -72.83 -12.44
C PRO A 420 19.62 -73.50 -13.81
N TRP A 421 20.27 -74.66 -13.85
CA TRP A 421 20.42 -75.50 -15.04
C TRP A 421 20.23 -76.96 -14.65
N GLY A 422 19.85 -77.77 -15.64
CA GLY A 422 19.69 -79.22 -15.52
C GLY A 422 20.34 -79.93 -16.69
N CYS A 423 20.74 -81.17 -16.50
CA CYS A 423 21.40 -81.93 -17.56
C CYS A 423 20.44 -82.32 -18.68
N ILE A 424 20.95 -82.36 -19.91
CA ILE A 424 20.16 -82.83 -21.06
C ILE A 424 19.98 -84.35 -20.95
N ALA A 425 18.73 -84.82 -20.95
CA ALA A 425 18.36 -86.24 -20.83
C ALA A 425 18.80 -86.89 -19.50
N ASP A 426 19.07 -88.19 -19.47
CA ASP A 426 19.43 -88.97 -18.27
C ASP A 426 20.89 -88.76 -17.82
N LEU A 427 21.46 -87.58 -18.09
CA LEU A 427 22.81 -87.21 -17.67
C LEU A 427 22.81 -86.82 -16.18
N ASP A 428 23.88 -87.16 -15.46
CA ASP A 428 23.93 -87.03 -14.00
C ASP A 428 24.43 -85.65 -13.56
N GLU A 429 23.56 -84.88 -12.89
CA GLU A 429 23.87 -83.57 -12.31
C GLU A 429 25.04 -83.61 -11.33
N SER A 430 25.23 -84.73 -10.60
CA SER A 430 26.34 -84.89 -9.66
C SER A 430 27.73 -84.96 -10.32
N THR A 431 27.75 -85.07 -11.65
CA THR A 431 28.96 -85.19 -12.47
C THR A 431 29.11 -84.07 -13.49
N ASN A 432 28.46 -82.91 -13.29
CA ASN A 432 28.43 -81.80 -14.26
C ASN A 432 27.91 -82.26 -15.64
N CYS A 433 26.82 -83.03 -15.66
CA CYS A 433 26.17 -83.50 -16.89
C CYS A 433 27.08 -84.35 -17.79
N THR A 434 27.86 -85.23 -17.16
CA THR A 434 28.60 -86.27 -17.85
C THR A 434 27.88 -87.62 -17.69
N VAL A 435 28.27 -88.61 -18.50
CA VAL A 435 27.67 -89.95 -18.46
C VAL A 435 28.25 -90.73 -17.28
N CYS A 436 27.69 -90.45 -16.10
CA CYS A 436 27.58 -91.27 -14.90
C CYS A 436 28.86 -91.80 -14.23
N ASN A 437 28.64 -92.39 -13.05
CA ASN A 437 29.60 -92.99 -12.13
C ASN A 437 28.97 -94.32 -11.61
N ASN A 438 29.03 -95.40 -12.41
CA ASN A 438 28.33 -96.71 -12.24
C ASN A 438 26.86 -96.82 -12.70
N THR A 439 26.37 -95.96 -13.60
CA THR A 439 25.00 -96.03 -14.12
C THR A 439 24.98 -96.23 -15.64
N ALA A 440 23.92 -96.86 -16.16
CA ALA A 440 23.71 -96.98 -17.60
C ALA A 440 22.96 -95.75 -18.12
N ALA A 441 23.54 -95.01 -19.07
CA ALA A 441 22.82 -93.96 -19.80
C ALA A 441 22.18 -94.57 -21.05
N ILE A 442 20.87 -94.47 -21.18
CA ILE A 442 20.10 -95.10 -22.26
C ILE A 442 19.46 -94.00 -23.11
N PHE A 443 19.95 -93.81 -24.33
CA PHE A 443 19.33 -92.94 -25.31
C PHE A 443 18.41 -93.75 -26.20
N THR A 444 17.10 -93.49 -26.13
CA THR A 444 16.09 -94.22 -26.91
C THR A 444 15.34 -93.26 -27.83
N ASN A 445 15.28 -93.54 -29.13
CA ASN A 445 14.58 -92.74 -30.16
C ASN A 445 15.00 -91.26 -30.26
N ASN A 446 16.23 -90.90 -29.90
CA ASN A 446 16.67 -89.51 -29.87
C ASN A 446 17.63 -89.18 -31.04
N ILE A 447 17.52 -87.96 -31.58
CA ILE A 447 18.57 -87.34 -32.40
C ILE A 447 19.22 -86.26 -31.54
N LEU A 448 20.47 -86.46 -31.12
CA LEU A 448 21.16 -85.57 -30.19
C LEU A 448 22.51 -85.15 -30.76
N GLN A 449 22.85 -83.89 -30.57
CA GLN A 449 24.15 -83.33 -30.89
C GLN A 449 24.83 -82.86 -29.61
N TYR A 450 26.04 -83.33 -29.34
CA TYR A 450 26.85 -82.93 -28.18
C TYR A 450 28.19 -82.37 -28.66
N SER A 451 28.67 -81.29 -28.06
CA SER A 451 30.01 -80.76 -28.38
C SER A 451 31.12 -81.65 -27.81
N ALA A 452 30.88 -82.24 -26.64
CA ALA A 452 31.76 -83.21 -26.02
C ALA A 452 30.93 -84.21 -25.19
N LEU A 453 31.23 -85.51 -25.29
CA LEU A 453 30.64 -86.54 -24.45
C LEU A 453 31.75 -87.37 -23.81
N GLY A 454 31.82 -87.30 -22.47
CA GLY A 454 32.74 -88.08 -21.65
C GLY A 454 32.01 -89.24 -20.97
N ILE A 455 32.61 -90.43 -21.04
CA ILE A 455 32.24 -91.62 -20.25
C ILE A 455 33.38 -91.90 -19.27
N ASN A 456 33.07 -92.05 -17.99
CA ASN A 456 34.05 -92.19 -16.92
C ASN A 456 33.69 -93.34 -15.97
N SER A 457 34.61 -94.30 -15.86
CA SER A 457 34.68 -95.38 -14.86
C SER A 457 33.38 -96.16 -14.59
N ALA A 458 33.30 -97.34 -15.22
CA ALA A 458 32.24 -98.34 -15.10
C ALA A 458 30.88 -97.89 -15.63
N CYS A 459 30.87 -97.08 -16.68
CA CYS A 459 29.66 -96.55 -17.29
C CYS A 459 29.24 -97.31 -18.54
N THR A 460 27.93 -97.47 -18.72
CA THR A 460 27.37 -98.13 -19.90
C THR A 460 26.51 -97.14 -20.69
N LEU A 461 26.95 -96.78 -21.90
CA LEU A 461 26.15 -96.01 -22.84
C LEU A 461 25.36 -96.98 -23.72
N PHE A 462 24.03 -96.89 -23.73
CA PHE A 462 23.15 -97.66 -24.62
C PHE A 462 22.44 -96.71 -25.58
N LEU A 463 22.57 -96.95 -26.89
CA LEU A 463 21.84 -96.21 -27.91
C LEU A 463 20.84 -97.14 -28.58
N ASP A 464 19.55 -96.93 -28.36
CA ASP A 464 18.48 -97.65 -29.05
C ASP A 464 17.75 -96.74 -30.03
N ASN A 465 17.70 -97.14 -31.30
CA ASN A 465 17.09 -96.38 -32.39
C ASN A 465 17.43 -94.86 -32.37
N SER A 466 18.65 -94.49 -32.01
CA SER A 466 19.07 -93.10 -31.75
C SER A 466 20.27 -92.67 -32.61
N THR A 467 20.29 -91.43 -33.10
CA THR A 467 21.44 -90.86 -33.80
C THR A 467 22.11 -89.82 -32.91
N LEU A 468 23.41 -89.99 -32.65
CA LEU A 468 24.21 -89.16 -31.76
C LEU A 468 25.36 -88.55 -32.56
N GLU A 469 25.42 -87.23 -32.66
CA GLU A 469 26.57 -86.53 -33.27
C GLU A 469 27.39 -85.85 -32.18
N ILE A 470 28.70 -86.07 -32.15
CA ILE A 470 29.56 -85.66 -31.03
C ILE A 470 30.81 -84.97 -31.58
N GLY A 471 31.13 -83.77 -31.11
CA GLY A 471 32.41 -83.13 -31.48
C GLY A 471 33.62 -83.88 -30.92
N THR A 472 33.63 -84.14 -29.61
CA THR A 472 34.70 -84.93 -28.95
C THR A 472 34.11 -86.04 -28.10
N PHE A 473 34.51 -87.29 -28.36
CA PHE A 473 34.07 -88.44 -27.58
C PHE A 473 35.25 -89.01 -26.79
N SER A 474 35.12 -89.06 -25.46
CA SER A 474 36.17 -89.57 -24.57
C SER A 474 35.65 -90.68 -23.68
N ILE A 475 36.43 -91.76 -23.58
CA ILE A 475 36.18 -92.86 -22.66
C ILE A 475 37.40 -92.93 -21.75
N SER A 476 37.20 -92.67 -20.46
CA SER A 476 38.28 -92.50 -19.48
C SER A 476 37.94 -93.26 -18.20
N GLY A 477 38.04 -94.58 -18.28
CA GLY A 477 37.77 -95.45 -17.13
C GLY A 477 37.94 -96.93 -17.45
N THR A 478 38.14 -97.73 -16.42
CA THR A 478 38.10 -99.20 -16.52
C THR A 478 36.66 -99.67 -16.37
N GLY A 479 36.17 -100.46 -17.32
CA GLY A 479 34.83 -101.05 -17.27
C GLY A 479 33.76 -100.32 -18.07
N ASP A 480 34.12 -99.27 -18.80
CA ASP A 480 33.19 -98.51 -19.64
C ASP A 480 32.76 -99.33 -20.87
N ARG A 481 31.48 -99.24 -21.25
CA ARG A 481 30.88 -99.97 -22.37
C ARG A 481 29.99 -99.05 -23.18
N VAL A 482 30.03 -99.20 -24.51
CA VAL A 482 29.12 -98.52 -25.43
C VAL A 482 28.38 -99.59 -26.24
N PHE A 483 27.05 -99.56 -26.19
CA PHE A 483 26.17 -100.43 -26.94
C PHE A 483 25.39 -99.61 -27.96
N ILE A 484 25.51 -99.97 -29.24
CA ILE A 484 24.83 -99.29 -30.34
C ILE A 484 23.84 -100.28 -30.95
N GLY A 485 22.54 -100.00 -30.78
CA GLY A 485 21.45 -100.77 -31.35
C GLY A 485 21.45 -100.73 -32.88
N SER A 486 20.75 -101.67 -33.51
CA SER A 486 20.79 -101.90 -34.97
C SER A 486 20.25 -100.76 -35.84
N LYS A 487 19.59 -99.77 -35.24
CA LYS A 487 19.10 -98.54 -35.90
C LYS A 487 19.70 -97.27 -35.32
N SER A 488 20.74 -97.40 -34.51
CA SER A 488 21.43 -96.28 -33.89
C SER A 488 22.71 -95.92 -34.65
N LYS A 489 23.15 -94.67 -34.54
CA LYS A 489 24.39 -94.19 -35.16
C LYS A 489 25.10 -93.23 -34.23
N ILE A 490 26.41 -93.36 -34.08
CA ILE A 490 27.27 -92.31 -33.53
C ILE A 490 28.09 -91.71 -34.67
N THR A 491 28.06 -90.39 -34.82
CA THR A 491 28.94 -89.64 -35.72
C THR A 491 29.86 -88.79 -34.83
N ILE A 492 31.17 -88.96 -34.95
CA ILE A 492 32.13 -88.05 -34.31
C ILE A 492 32.54 -87.03 -35.39
N LEU A 493 32.32 -85.74 -35.14
CA LEU A 493 32.46 -84.66 -36.13
C LEU A 493 33.88 -84.09 -36.18
#